data_AF-A0ABD1KN71-F1
#
_entry.id   AF-A0ABD1KN71-F1
#
_cell.length_a   1.000
_cell.length_b   1.000
_cell.length_c   1.000
_cell.angle_alpha   90.00
_cell.angle_beta   90.00
_cell.angle_gamma   90.00
#
_symmetry.space_group_name_H-M   'P 1'
#
loop_
_entity.id
_entity.type
_entity.pdbx_description
1 polymer ?
#
loop_
_entity_poly.entity_id
_entity_poly.type
_entity_poly.pdbx_seq_one_letter_code
_entity_poly.pdbx_strand_id
1 'polypeptide(L)'
;MEIEVDIIEFRVPTENNKTLFVWDILPEHSEAHIYESIWNIFSAFGALYLVKVCPNAALAEPGFYAMVKFYSAAQASKAQKATDKTCLFQRSLVKVRLSTKANPAFGLSAKPLGHARCQELANHYLGFNGWSTQILTDFSSCGTPGTGLDGLLMGGTAGHEERFLKYGCMVEVTFPQHGVSCRGIGVTEEPLDGDERECYGNTGLSF
;
A
#
# COMPACT_ATOMS: atom_id res chain seq x y z
N MET A 1 25.26 15.77 12.99
CA MET A 1 23.89 15.39 12.59
C MET A 1 23.88 13.88 12.53
N GLU A 2 23.17 13.23 13.42
CA GLU A 2 22.87 11.80 13.27
C GLU A 2 21.89 11.66 12.10
N ILE A 3 22.25 10.87 11.10
CA ILE A 3 21.38 10.58 9.98
C ILE A 3 20.37 9.56 10.49
N GLU A 4 19.12 9.99 10.70
CA GLU A 4 18.02 9.09 11.02
C GLU A 4 17.59 8.39 9.73
N VAL A 5 18.06 7.16 9.54
CA VAL A 5 17.71 6.32 8.38
C VAL A 5 16.42 5.57 8.70
N ASP A 6 15.42 5.73 7.86
CA ASP A 6 14.15 4.99 7.95
C ASP A 6 13.97 4.10 6.72
N ILE A 7 13.49 2.88 6.93
CA ILE A 7 13.30 1.90 5.87
C ILE A 7 11.80 1.84 5.54
N ILE A 8 11.47 2.25 4.32
CA ILE A 8 10.09 2.22 3.82
C ILE A 8 9.90 0.99 2.94
N GLU A 9 9.01 0.10 3.37
CA GLU A 9 8.60 -1.04 2.56
C GLU A 9 7.42 -0.67 1.66
N PHE A 10 7.47 -1.11 0.40
CA PHE A 10 6.39 -0.97 -0.58
C PHE A 10 5.30 -2.03 -0.32
N ARG A 11 4.76 -2.04 0.89
CA ARG A 11 3.71 -2.96 1.34
C ARG A 11 2.58 -2.18 1.97
N VAL A 12 1.40 -2.79 2.02
CA VAL A 12 0.30 -2.24 2.80
C VAL A 12 0.75 -2.18 4.27
N PRO A 13 0.82 -1.00 4.91
CA PRO A 13 1.19 -0.92 6.31
C PRO A 13 0.12 -1.68 7.10
N THR A 14 0.52 -2.57 7.99
CA THR A 14 -0.40 -3.37 8.83
C THR A 14 -0.18 -3.10 10.31
N GLU A 15 0.96 -2.51 10.63
CA GLU A 15 1.44 -2.30 11.97
C GLU A 15 0.72 -1.13 12.66
N ASN A 16 0.44 -1.33 13.95
CA ASN A 16 -0.30 -0.35 14.73
C ASN A 16 0.50 0.92 14.99
N ASN A 17 1.83 0.79 15.07
CA ASN A 17 2.77 1.91 15.25
C ASN A 17 2.87 2.83 14.02
N LYS A 18 2.20 2.48 12.91
CA LYS A 18 2.05 3.32 11.72
C LYS A 18 0.68 4.01 11.63
N THR A 19 -0.23 3.74 12.58
CA THR A 19 -1.61 4.24 12.55
C THR A 19 -1.87 5.19 13.71
N LEU A 20 -2.37 6.38 13.41
CA LEU A 20 -2.81 7.40 14.37
C LEU A 20 -4.33 7.52 14.38
N PHE A 21 -4.88 7.71 15.57
CA PHE A 21 -6.25 8.12 15.80
C PHE A 21 -6.28 9.56 16.31
N VAL A 22 -7.09 10.37 15.63
CA VAL A 22 -7.37 11.76 15.98
C VAL A 22 -8.81 11.84 16.50
N TRP A 23 -8.96 12.32 17.73
CA TRP A 23 -10.23 12.41 18.44
C TRP A 23 -10.55 13.87 18.79
N ASP A 24 -11.76 14.09 19.29
CA ASP A 24 -12.26 15.41 19.74
C ASP A 24 -12.33 16.43 18.60
N ILE A 25 -12.61 15.97 17.37
CA ILE A 25 -12.85 16.86 16.22
C ILE A 25 -14.30 17.36 16.32
N LEU A 26 -14.45 18.68 16.36
CA LEU A 26 -15.75 19.32 16.48
C LEU A 26 -16.53 19.22 15.16
N PRO A 27 -17.87 19.12 15.21
CA PRO A 27 -18.72 19.08 14.02
C PRO A 27 -18.93 20.47 13.39
N GLU A 28 -18.00 21.41 13.58
CA GLU A 28 -18.08 22.77 13.03
C GLU A 28 -17.87 22.81 11.51
N HIS A 29 -17.19 21.79 10.97
CA HIS A 29 -16.83 21.70 9.56
C HIS A 29 -17.39 20.44 8.92
N SER A 30 -17.51 20.46 7.59
CA SER A 30 -17.90 19.29 6.81
C SER A 30 -16.81 18.21 6.86
N GLU A 31 -17.22 16.94 6.69
CA GLU A 31 -16.30 15.80 6.65
C GLU A 31 -15.17 15.98 5.61
N ALA A 32 -15.50 16.52 4.44
CA ALA A 32 -14.52 16.79 3.39
C ALA A 32 -13.49 17.85 3.80
N HIS A 33 -13.91 18.90 4.50
CA HIS A 33 -12.98 19.92 5.00
C HIS A 33 -12.06 19.37 6.09
N ILE A 34 -12.60 18.52 6.97
CA ILE A 34 -11.82 17.83 8.01
C ILE A 34 -10.80 16.90 7.36
N TYR A 35 -11.21 16.15 6.33
CA TYR A 35 -10.33 15.26 5.57
C TYR A 35 -9.14 16.03 4.98
N GLU A 36 -9.40 17.11 4.23
CA GLU A 36 -8.36 17.93 3.61
C GLU A 36 -7.42 18.56 4.66
N SER A 37 -7.98 19.07 5.76
CA SER A 37 -7.19 19.66 6.84
C SER A 37 -6.25 18.65 7.48
N ILE A 38 -6.75 17.44 7.77
CA ILE A 38 -5.95 16.35 8.32
C ILE A 38 -4.90 15.90 7.31
N TRP A 39 -5.28 15.71 6.03
CA TRP A 39 -4.34 15.32 4.99
C TRP A 39 -3.17 16.30 4.88
N ASN A 40 -3.46 17.60 4.79
CA ASN A 40 -2.44 18.64 4.63
C ASN A 40 -1.50 18.73 5.84
N ILE A 41 -2.02 18.60 7.06
CA ILE A 41 -1.20 18.67 8.28
C ILE A 41 -0.33 17.42 8.41
N PHE A 42 -0.91 16.23 8.24
CA PHE A 42 -0.19 14.98 8.47
C PHE A 42 0.76 14.62 7.33
N SER A 43 0.47 15.03 6.09
CA SER A 43 1.37 14.83 4.94
C SER A 43 2.68 15.61 5.05
N ALA A 44 2.71 16.70 5.82
CA ALA A 44 3.94 17.44 6.12
C ALA A 44 4.94 16.64 6.98
N PHE A 45 4.47 15.62 7.70
CA PHE A 45 5.34 14.74 8.49
C PHE A 45 5.86 13.54 7.69
N GLY A 46 5.18 13.16 6.60
CA GLY A 46 5.55 12.01 5.80
C GLY A 46 4.43 11.46 4.91
N ALA A 47 4.75 10.42 4.15
CA ALA A 47 3.82 9.80 3.21
C ALA A 47 2.66 9.09 3.93
N LEU A 48 1.44 9.45 3.56
CA LEU A 48 0.20 8.86 4.07
C LEU A 48 -0.27 7.74 3.15
N TYR A 49 -0.55 6.57 3.74
CA TYR A 49 -1.22 5.46 3.06
C TYR A 49 -2.73 5.65 3.01
N LEU A 50 -3.33 6.08 4.13
CA LEU A 50 -4.77 6.21 4.29
C LEU A 50 -5.11 7.34 5.26
N VAL A 51 -6.07 8.16 4.90
CA VAL A 51 -6.81 9.02 5.83
C VAL A 51 -8.27 8.62 5.74
N LYS A 52 -8.91 8.42 6.89
CA LYS A 52 -10.34 8.11 6.97
C LYS A 52 -10.95 8.95 8.07
N VAL A 53 -11.92 9.78 7.71
CA VAL A 53 -12.72 10.55 8.67
C VAL A 53 -14.04 9.81 8.86
N CYS A 54 -14.53 9.76 10.09
CA CYS A 54 -15.80 9.14 10.42
C CYS A 54 -16.51 9.98 11.49
N PRO A 55 -17.85 10.10 11.43
CA PRO A 55 -18.61 10.68 12.52
C PRO A 55 -18.56 9.77 13.75
N ASN A 56 -18.67 10.38 14.93
CA ASN A 56 -18.85 9.67 16.18
C ASN A 56 -20.14 8.83 16.13
N ALA A 57 -20.17 7.74 16.91
CA ALA A 57 -21.38 6.93 17.03
C ALA A 57 -22.55 7.78 17.55
N ALA A 58 -23.78 7.48 17.11
CA ALA A 58 -24.99 8.25 17.45
C ALA A 58 -25.27 8.38 18.96
N LEU A 59 -24.66 7.51 19.79
CA LEU A 59 -24.79 7.52 21.25
C LEU A 59 -23.73 8.39 21.96
N ALA A 60 -22.73 8.88 21.22
CA ALA A 60 -21.65 9.72 21.73
C ALA A 60 -21.89 11.20 21.39
N GLU A 61 -21.06 12.09 21.95
CA GLU A 61 -21.16 13.51 21.63
C GLU A 61 -20.95 13.78 20.13
N PRO A 62 -21.71 14.73 19.55
CA PRO A 62 -21.59 15.10 18.15
C PRO A 62 -20.16 15.52 17.82
N GLY A 63 -19.56 14.86 16.83
CA GLY A 63 -18.19 15.12 16.43
C GLY A 63 -17.68 14.09 15.44
N PHE A 64 -16.40 14.20 15.11
CA PHE A 64 -15.71 13.30 14.21
C PHE A 64 -14.48 12.70 14.89
N TYR A 65 -14.06 11.56 14.38
CA TYR A 65 -12.74 11.01 14.59
C TYR A 65 -12.11 10.69 13.25
N ALA A 66 -10.79 10.70 13.20
CA ALA A 66 -10.05 10.34 12.01
C ALA A 66 -9.00 9.29 12.30
N MET A 67 -8.77 8.44 11.32
CA MET A 67 -7.70 7.45 11.30
C MET A 67 -6.72 7.85 10.20
N VAL A 68 -5.46 8.05 10.58
CA VAL A 68 -4.37 8.41 9.67
C VAL A 68 -3.35 7.29 9.71
N LYS A 69 -3.00 6.74 8.55
CA LYS A 69 -2.04 5.65 8.42
C LYS A 69 -0.86 6.10 7.59
N PHE A 70 0.34 5.98 8.15
CA PHE A 70 1.60 6.29 7.50
C PHE A 70 2.23 5.03 6.90
N TYR A 71 3.14 5.23 5.96
CA TYR A 71 4.06 4.16 5.54
C TYR A 71 5.19 3.93 6.56
N SER A 72 5.59 4.98 7.29
CA SER A 72 6.64 4.97 8.29
C SER A 72 6.11 5.01 9.73
N ALA A 73 6.69 4.18 10.60
CA ALA A 73 6.42 4.24 12.03
C ALA A 73 7.12 5.44 12.70
N ALA A 74 8.31 5.82 12.22
CA ALA A 74 9.04 6.98 12.72
C ALA A 74 8.28 8.28 12.45
N GLN A 75 7.77 8.45 11.22
CA GLN A 75 6.95 9.61 10.84
C GLN A 75 5.64 9.64 11.63
N ALA A 76 4.96 8.50 11.81
CA ALA A 76 3.76 8.42 12.64
C ALA A 76 4.04 8.84 14.09
N SER A 77 5.14 8.37 14.69
CA SER A 77 5.54 8.76 16.05
C SER A 77 5.87 10.25 16.14
N LYS A 78 6.59 10.80 15.16
CA LYS A 78 6.92 12.22 15.08
C LYS A 78 5.67 13.09 14.95
N ALA A 79 4.75 12.71 14.06
CA ALA A 79 3.47 13.38 13.88
C ALA A 79 2.65 13.35 15.17
N GLN A 80 2.56 12.21 15.84
CA GLN A 80 1.85 12.10 17.12
C GLN A 80 2.42 13.05 18.18
N LYS A 81 3.73 13.05 18.39
CA LYS A 81 4.39 13.91 19.39
C LYS A 81 4.18 15.39 19.11
N ALA A 82 4.13 15.78 17.84
CA ALA A 82 3.93 17.17 17.42
C ALA A 82 2.46 17.62 17.48
N THR A 83 1.50 16.71 17.34
CA THR A 83 0.08 17.04 17.17
C THR A 83 -0.78 16.71 18.39
N ASP A 84 -0.32 15.86 19.32
CA ASP A 84 -1.11 15.50 20.51
C ASP A 84 -1.37 16.74 21.38
N LYS A 85 -2.65 16.99 21.69
CA LYS A 85 -3.12 18.11 22.52
C LYS A 85 -2.78 19.48 21.92
N THR A 86 -2.83 19.60 20.60
CA THR A 86 -2.67 20.86 19.89
C THR A 86 -3.96 21.28 19.18
N CYS A 87 -4.06 22.57 18.87
CA CYS A 87 -5.13 23.11 18.02
C CYS A 87 -4.69 23.00 16.55
N LEU A 88 -5.09 21.93 15.86
CA LEU A 88 -4.65 21.70 14.48
C LEU A 88 -5.30 22.66 13.48
N PHE A 89 -6.63 22.60 13.36
CA PHE A 89 -7.43 23.43 12.46
C PHE A 89 -8.67 24.02 13.14
N GLN A 90 -8.90 23.65 14.41
CA GLN A 90 -10.02 24.12 15.22
C GLN A 90 -9.48 24.73 16.52
N ARG A 91 -10.30 25.52 17.21
CA ARG A 91 -9.90 26.21 18.45
C ARG A 91 -9.80 25.26 19.67
N SER A 92 -10.37 24.05 19.55
CA SER A 92 -10.32 23.00 20.58
C SER A 92 -9.12 22.08 20.38
N LEU A 93 -8.59 21.55 21.49
CA LEU A 93 -7.46 20.62 21.49
C LEU A 93 -7.91 19.27 20.94
N VAL A 94 -7.24 18.78 19.90
CA VAL A 94 -7.43 17.40 19.45
C VAL A 94 -6.52 16.46 20.23
N LYS A 95 -6.99 15.24 20.47
CA LYS A 95 -6.13 14.17 20.98
C LYS A 95 -5.55 13.41 19.80
N VAL A 96 -4.28 13.04 19.86
CA VAL A 96 -3.66 12.20 18.83
C VAL A 96 -2.90 11.05 19.48
N ARG A 97 -3.33 9.82 19.18
CA ARG A 97 -2.76 8.62 19.78
C ARG A 97 -2.42 7.59 18.73
N LEU A 98 -1.30 6.89 18.91
CA LEU A 98 -0.99 5.69 18.13
C LEU A 98 -2.01 4.60 18.44
N SER A 99 -2.33 3.80 17.42
CA SER A 99 -3.15 2.62 17.60
C SER A 99 -2.43 1.64 18.55
N THR A 100 -3.16 1.13 19.53
CA THR A 100 -2.71 0.04 20.40
C THR A 100 -3.36 -1.30 20.04
N LYS A 101 -4.38 -1.28 19.18
CA LYS A 101 -5.19 -2.46 18.85
C LYS A 101 -4.55 -3.21 17.68
N ALA A 102 -4.02 -4.40 17.96
CA ALA A 102 -3.66 -5.36 16.92
C ALA A 102 -4.91 -5.67 16.09
N ASN A 103 -4.89 -5.32 14.81
CA ASN A 103 -5.99 -5.65 13.93
C ASN A 103 -5.80 -7.10 13.43
N PRO A 104 -6.64 -8.04 13.89
CA PRO A 104 -6.51 -9.46 13.53
C PRO A 104 -6.76 -9.74 12.04
N ALA A 105 -7.39 -8.81 11.31
CA ALA A 105 -7.62 -8.93 9.86
C ALA A 105 -6.34 -8.81 9.02
N PHE A 106 -5.22 -8.39 9.62
CA PHE A 106 -3.92 -8.28 8.96
C PHE A 106 -2.92 -9.34 9.40
N GLY A 107 -3.41 -10.45 9.95
CA GLY A 107 -2.58 -11.61 10.30
C GLY A 107 -1.85 -12.19 9.08
N LEU A 108 -0.52 -12.28 9.19
CA LEU A 108 0.37 -13.25 8.54
C LEU A 108 0.85 -13.03 7.09
N SER A 109 0.42 -12.00 6.35
CA SER A 109 1.24 -11.56 5.20
C SER A 109 0.98 -10.10 4.86
N ALA A 110 2.05 -9.30 4.81
CA ALA A 110 1.97 -7.93 4.36
C ALA A 110 1.75 -7.91 2.84
N LYS A 111 0.51 -7.67 2.43
CA LYS A 111 0.08 -7.60 1.04
C LYS A 111 0.97 -6.60 0.27
N PRO A 112 1.44 -6.94 -0.95
CA PRO A 112 2.15 -5.99 -1.79
C PRO A 112 1.30 -4.76 -2.06
N LEU A 113 1.97 -3.63 -2.23
CA LEU A 113 1.31 -2.38 -2.54
C LEU A 113 0.93 -2.38 -4.04
N GLY A 114 -0.24 -1.83 -4.38
CA GLY A 114 -0.64 -1.76 -5.79
C GLY A 114 0.28 -0.82 -6.58
N HIS A 115 0.49 -1.09 -7.87
CA HIS A 115 1.39 -0.30 -8.72
C HIS A 115 1.23 1.23 -8.58
N ALA A 116 -0.01 1.73 -8.65
CA ALA A 116 -0.30 3.17 -8.54
C ALA A 116 0.18 3.75 -7.19
N ARG A 117 -0.01 3.00 -6.10
CA ARG A 117 0.45 3.41 -4.77
C ARG A 117 1.97 3.32 -4.63
N CYS A 118 2.61 2.35 -5.28
CA CYS A 118 4.07 2.30 -5.37
C CYS A 118 4.61 3.54 -6.09
N GLN A 119 4.00 3.93 -7.20
CA GLN A 119 4.39 5.12 -7.97
C GLN A 119 4.19 6.41 -7.16
N GLU A 120 3.05 6.56 -6.48
CA GLU A 120 2.80 7.70 -5.58
C GLU A 120 3.87 7.80 -4.46
N LEU A 121 4.19 6.67 -3.83
CA LEU A 121 5.15 6.60 -2.74
C LEU A 121 6.57 6.92 -3.23
N ALA A 122 6.98 6.36 -4.37
CA ALA A 122 8.26 6.67 -5.00
C ALA A 122 8.36 8.16 -5.37
N ASN A 123 7.30 8.72 -5.96
CA ASN A 123 7.23 10.14 -6.30
C ASN A 123 7.31 11.05 -5.06
N HIS A 124 6.74 10.64 -3.93
CA HIS A 124 6.81 11.42 -2.69
C HIS A 124 8.26 11.57 -2.18
N TYR A 125 9.06 10.51 -2.24
CA TYR A 125 10.42 10.52 -1.69
C TYR A 125 11.51 10.91 -2.70
N LEU A 126 11.38 10.46 -3.94
CA LEU A 126 12.38 10.66 -4.99
C LEU A 126 12.03 11.83 -5.90
N GLY A 127 10.78 12.28 -5.88
CA GLY A 127 10.25 13.23 -6.85
C GLY A 127 9.92 12.57 -8.19
N PHE A 128 9.06 13.22 -8.97
CA PHE A 128 8.57 12.70 -10.25
C PHE A 128 9.69 12.38 -11.26
N ASN A 129 10.78 13.17 -11.25
CA ASN A 129 11.93 12.98 -12.13
C ASN A 129 13.14 12.32 -11.42
N GLY A 130 12.96 11.81 -10.20
CA GLY A 130 14.04 11.20 -9.42
C GLY A 130 14.25 9.71 -9.70
N TRP A 131 13.32 9.08 -10.40
CA TRP A 131 13.37 7.66 -10.73
C TRP A 131 12.70 7.36 -12.07
N SER A 132 13.08 6.25 -12.68
CA SER A 132 12.47 5.75 -13.91
C SER A 132 12.42 4.23 -13.90
N THR A 133 11.46 3.64 -14.61
CA THR A 133 11.35 2.20 -14.81
C THR A 133 11.49 1.85 -16.28
N GLN A 134 12.17 0.74 -16.57
CA GLN A 134 12.33 0.21 -17.92
C GLN A 134 12.11 -1.30 -17.91
N ILE A 135 11.23 -1.80 -18.79
CA ILE A 135 11.10 -3.24 -19.03
C ILE A 135 12.26 -3.66 -19.92
N LEU A 136 13.12 -4.55 -19.43
CA LEU A 136 14.29 -5.04 -20.15
C LEU A 136 13.96 -6.23 -21.03
N THR A 137 13.14 -7.15 -20.52
CA THR A 137 12.79 -8.39 -21.23
C THR A 137 11.47 -8.91 -20.70
N ASP A 138 10.61 -9.35 -21.60
CA ASP A 138 9.40 -10.12 -21.34
C ASP A 138 9.60 -11.56 -21.82
N PHE A 139 9.00 -12.51 -21.11
CA PHE A 139 8.98 -13.90 -21.52
C PHE A 139 7.61 -14.51 -21.22
N SER A 140 7.12 -15.34 -22.13
CA SER A 140 5.90 -16.10 -21.92
C SER A 140 6.19 -17.59 -22.10
N SER A 141 5.58 -18.42 -21.26
CA SER A 141 5.65 -19.87 -21.37
C SER A 141 4.28 -20.47 -21.11
N CYS A 142 3.86 -21.39 -21.98
CA CYS A 142 2.67 -22.21 -21.75
C CYS A 142 3.10 -23.49 -21.01
N GLY A 143 2.56 -23.70 -19.81
CA GLY A 143 2.84 -24.88 -19.00
C GLY A 143 1.63 -25.82 -18.98
N THR A 144 1.86 -27.11 -19.21
CA THR A 144 0.91 -28.17 -18.82
C THR A 144 1.24 -28.66 -17.41
N PRO A 145 0.25 -28.92 -16.54
CA PRO A 145 0.50 -29.55 -15.26
C PRO A 145 1.08 -30.95 -15.51
N GLY A 146 2.37 -31.14 -15.17
CA GLY A 146 3.08 -32.41 -15.38
C GLY A 146 4.42 -32.33 -16.10
N THR A 147 4.93 -31.15 -16.48
CA THR A 147 6.26 -30.99 -17.10
C THR A 147 7.40 -30.72 -16.08
N GLY A 148 7.17 -30.97 -14.80
CA GLY A 148 8.23 -31.23 -13.84
C GLY A 148 8.71 -32.70 -13.93
N LEU A 149 9.86 -33.00 -13.32
CA LEU A 149 10.45 -34.35 -13.24
C LEU A 149 9.51 -35.44 -12.65
N ASP A 150 8.34 -35.04 -12.14
CA ASP A 150 7.34 -35.90 -11.51
C ASP A 150 6.27 -36.44 -12.49
N GLY A 151 6.19 -35.93 -13.73
CA GLY A 151 5.18 -36.33 -14.72
C GLY A 151 5.46 -37.62 -15.49
N LEU A 152 6.62 -38.27 -15.28
CA LEU A 152 6.98 -39.47 -16.03
C LEU A 152 6.43 -40.79 -15.46
N LEU A 153 5.71 -40.76 -14.33
CA LEU A 153 5.38 -41.97 -13.57
C LEU A 153 3.90 -42.30 -13.40
N MET A 154 2.94 -41.53 -13.91
CA MET A 154 1.53 -41.89 -13.77
C MET A 154 0.81 -41.84 -15.11
N GLY A 155 0.77 -43.00 -15.77
CA GLY A 155 -0.12 -43.24 -16.89
C GLY A 155 -1.58 -43.14 -16.46
N GLY A 156 -2.35 -42.40 -17.26
CA GLY A 156 -3.80 -42.53 -17.39
C GLY A 156 -4.64 -41.85 -16.32
N THR A 157 -5.24 -40.71 -16.67
CA THR A 157 -6.70 -40.51 -16.66
C THR A 157 -7.05 -39.23 -17.41
N ALA A 158 -8.06 -39.29 -18.28
CA ALA A 158 -8.64 -38.13 -18.93
C ALA A 158 -9.36 -37.26 -17.89
N GLY A 159 -8.70 -36.20 -17.44
CA GLY A 159 -9.24 -35.13 -16.62
C GLY A 159 -8.79 -33.80 -17.23
N HIS A 160 -9.69 -32.82 -17.27
CA HIS A 160 -9.51 -31.49 -17.84
C HIS A 160 -8.09 -30.93 -17.58
N GLU A 161 -7.24 -30.90 -18.61
CA GLU A 161 -5.90 -30.32 -18.52
C GLU A 161 -6.04 -28.79 -18.43
N GLU A 162 -6.11 -28.25 -17.22
CA GLU A 162 -6.03 -26.81 -16.99
C GLU A 162 -4.66 -26.32 -17.50
N ARG A 163 -4.66 -25.66 -18.66
CA ARG A 163 -3.46 -25.04 -19.23
C ARG A 163 -3.28 -23.69 -18.55
N PHE A 164 -2.05 -23.36 -18.17
CA PHE A 164 -1.74 -22.03 -17.61
C PHE A 164 -0.76 -21.31 -18.52
N LEU A 165 -1.01 -20.03 -18.73
CA LEU A 165 -0.10 -19.12 -19.40
C LEU A 165 0.68 -18.34 -18.35
N LYS A 166 1.99 -18.52 -18.32
CA LYS A 166 2.89 -17.78 -17.44
C LYS A 166 3.54 -16.66 -18.23
N TYR A 167 3.41 -15.44 -17.74
CA TYR A 167 4.10 -14.26 -18.24
C TYR A 167 5.09 -13.80 -17.19
N GLY A 168 6.30 -13.47 -17.61
CA GLY A 168 7.30 -12.85 -16.77
C GLY A 168 7.88 -11.61 -17.43
N CYS A 169 8.29 -10.65 -16.62
CA CYS A 169 9.03 -9.49 -17.09
C CYS A 169 10.18 -9.17 -16.14
N MET A 170 11.31 -8.76 -16.71
CA MET A 170 12.41 -8.16 -15.97
C MET A 170 12.32 -6.64 -16.11
N VAL A 171 12.28 -5.95 -14.97
CA VAL A 171 12.18 -4.50 -14.88
C VAL A 171 13.43 -3.96 -14.23
N GLU A 172 14.00 -2.91 -14.78
CA GLU A 172 15.04 -2.10 -14.17
C GLU A 172 14.44 -0.81 -13.61
N VAL A 173 14.78 -0.48 -12.36
CA VAL A 173 14.48 0.80 -11.72
C VAL A 173 15.79 1.57 -11.60
N THR A 174 15.81 2.79 -12.10
CA THR A 174 17.01 3.64 -12.13
C THR A 174 16.76 4.90 -11.33
N PHE A 175 17.77 5.33 -10.58
CA PHE A 175 17.81 6.57 -9.79
C PHE A 175 18.88 7.50 -10.38
N PRO A 176 18.54 8.32 -11.40
CA PRO A 176 19.53 9.05 -12.19
C PRO A 176 20.44 9.97 -11.35
N GLN A 177 19.87 10.60 -10.32
CA GLN A 177 20.59 11.53 -9.45
C GLN A 177 21.66 10.84 -8.57
N HIS A 178 21.50 9.54 -8.33
CA HIS A 178 22.41 8.75 -7.50
C HIS A 178 23.28 7.79 -8.33
N GLY A 179 23.03 7.67 -9.64
CA GLY A 179 23.77 6.77 -10.53
C GLY A 179 23.59 5.29 -10.18
N VAL A 180 22.49 4.92 -9.53
CA VAL A 180 22.20 3.55 -9.07
C VAL A 180 21.02 2.99 -9.86
N SER A 181 21.07 1.70 -10.18
CA SER A 181 19.92 0.96 -10.71
C SER A 181 19.76 -0.39 -10.02
N CYS A 182 18.54 -0.91 -10.00
CA CYS A 182 18.22 -2.23 -9.50
C CYS A 182 17.27 -2.95 -10.45
N ARG A 183 17.34 -4.28 -10.49
CA ARG A 183 16.50 -5.11 -11.36
C ARG A 183 15.60 -6.01 -10.54
N GLY A 184 14.36 -6.16 -10.99
CA GLY A 184 13.37 -7.06 -10.43
C GLY A 184 12.74 -7.92 -11.52
N ILE A 185 12.17 -9.05 -11.13
CA ILE A 185 11.38 -9.91 -12.02
C ILE A 185 9.97 -10.02 -11.47
N GLY A 186 8.97 -9.75 -12.30
CA GLY A 186 7.56 -10.05 -12.02
C GLY A 186 7.13 -11.27 -12.82
N VAL A 187 6.32 -12.14 -12.21
CA VAL A 187 5.73 -13.32 -12.87
C VAL A 187 4.24 -13.38 -12.54
N THR A 188 3.41 -13.59 -13.55
CA THR A 188 1.96 -13.76 -13.44
C THR A 188 1.54 -15.02 -14.17
N GLU A 189 0.61 -15.77 -13.60
CA GLU A 189 0.05 -17.00 -14.20
C GLU A 189 -1.45 -16.80 -14.41
N GLU A 190 -1.94 -17.05 -15.62
CA GLU A 190 -3.37 -17.03 -15.94
C GLU A 190 -3.85 -18.41 -16.40
N PRO A 191 -4.96 -18.94 -15.84
CA PRO A 191 -5.60 -20.14 -16.35
C PRO A 191 -6.20 -19.87 -17.73
N LEU A 192 -5.94 -20.76 -18.68
CA LEU A 192 -6.58 -20.76 -20.00
C LEU A 192 -7.87 -21.59 -19.91
N ASP A 193 -8.91 -21.01 -19.32
CA ASP A 193 -10.26 -21.57 -19.41
C ASP A 193 -10.91 -21.17 -20.73
N GLY A 194 -11.41 -22.16 -21.46
CA GLY A 194 -12.04 -21.99 -22.77
C GLY A 194 -13.50 -21.53 -22.72
N ASP A 195 -13.83 -20.50 -21.94
CA ASP A 195 -15.14 -19.86 -22.00
C ASP A 195 -14.98 -18.33 -21.97
N GLU A 196 -15.32 -17.68 -23.08
CA GLU A 196 -15.38 -16.23 -23.23
C GLU A 196 -16.39 -15.65 -22.24
N ARG A 197 -15.94 -15.26 -21.04
CA ARG A 197 -16.71 -14.40 -20.15
C ARG A 197 -15.92 -13.14 -19.84
N GLU A 198 -16.35 -12.08 -20.52
CA GLU A 198 -16.13 -10.66 -20.24
C GLU A 198 -15.24 -10.37 -19.03
N CYS A 199 -13.94 -10.24 -19.28
CA CYS A 199 -12.98 -9.78 -18.30
C CYS A 199 -13.07 -8.25 -18.14
N TYR A 200 -14.07 -7.75 -17.41
CA TYR A 200 -13.91 -6.51 -16.65
C TYR A 200 -13.18 -6.85 -15.34
N GLY A 201 -11.89 -7.15 -15.46
CA GLY A 201 -11.06 -7.65 -14.37
C GLY A 201 -9.74 -6.92 -14.29
N ASN A 202 -9.76 -5.82 -13.53
CA ASN A 202 -8.63 -5.06 -12.98
C ASN A 202 -7.26 -5.76 -13.06
N THR A 203 -6.45 -5.44 -14.08
CA THR A 203 -5.05 -5.86 -14.23
C THR A 203 -4.18 -5.13 -13.21
N GLY A 204 -4.29 -5.55 -11.95
CA GLY A 204 -3.42 -5.12 -10.87
C GLY A 204 -2.08 -5.84 -10.94
N LEU A 205 -1.16 -5.31 -11.75
CA LEU A 205 0.28 -5.58 -11.58
C LEU A 205 0.64 -5.28 -10.12
N SER A 206 0.90 -6.33 -9.34
CA SER A 206 1.36 -6.21 -7.96
C SER A 206 2.89 -6.17 -7.99
N PHE A 207 3.45 -5.04 -7.53
CA PHE A 207 4.88 -4.79 -7.36
C PHE A 207 5.26 -4.96 -5.89
#